data_AF-A0A2N9NDF3-F1
#
_entry.id   AF-A0A2N9NDF3-F1
#
_cell.length_a   1.000
_cell.length_b   1.000
_cell.length_c   1.000
_cell.angle_alpha   90.00
_cell.angle_beta   90.00
_cell.angle_gamma   90.00
#
_symmetry.space_group_name_H-M   'P 1'
#
loop_
_entity.id
_entity.type
_entity.pdbx_description
1 polymer ?
#
loop_
_entity_poly.entity_id
_entity_poly.type
_entity_poly.pdbx_seq_one_letter_code
_entity_poly.pdbx_strand_id
1 'polypeptide(L)'
;MRRNSIFVLLALLLALTVACTNKKSVNPLANVGSKQPDKVLFDRAMDAMKHNRFDVARMTLQTLINTYPDSEFIARAKLAVADSWYAEGGTTSMQQAEIEYKDFRTFFPNMPEAAEAQLKVANIHYQEMEKADRDYTHAMRAEEEYRSLILEYPDSKLLPQAKQRLREVQEVLAEREFGIGRFYYLRLAYPAAIARLKTLVDRYPLYSGADEALYLLGQSYEGEIDAIRKNGRMNEVSKGKMIEGLTKDASESYGRIIKRYPAMNRALDAKARLELLHQPVPRPTRAALELNKKEEASRQQTGAMSNMLGTFEKHPDVARASRVGEPTMVDAAPVTATDVVRRVTESAGMGGNNKVSAETVNGTVGPNQEAPRSDSAAADSSAAPAADQPAAQEPAAAELKPNVADPNELKPNVEADPNALPPLQQSNQLDSSGGAPSAASSTAPAKTEEMADISSSKKKKKKGLGKLNPF
;
A
#
# COMPACT_ATOMS: atom_id res chain seq x y z
N MET A 1 -26.89 69.75 20.51
CA MET A 1 -27.03 68.41 19.87
C MET A 1 -26.12 67.32 20.46
N ARG A 2 -24.88 67.59 20.90
CA ARG A 2 -23.95 66.55 21.40
C ARG A 2 -24.34 65.85 22.72
N ARG A 3 -25.14 66.48 23.59
CA ARG A 3 -25.50 65.92 24.91
C ARG A 3 -26.60 64.85 24.83
N ASN A 4 -27.49 64.93 23.84
CA ASN A 4 -28.56 63.95 23.65
C ASN A 4 -28.04 62.67 22.97
N SER A 5 -26.97 62.75 22.18
CA SER A 5 -26.35 61.58 21.54
C SER A 5 -25.72 60.61 22.54
N ILE A 6 -25.19 61.10 23.67
CA ILE A 6 -24.58 60.26 24.72
C ILE A 6 -25.65 59.46 25.46
N PHE A 7 -26.80 60.06 25.77
CA PHE A 7 -27.91 59.36 26.43
C PHE A 7 -28.55 58.30 25.52
N VAL A 8 -28.63 58.54 24.21
CA VAL A 8 -29.12 57.54 23.25
C VAL A 8 -28.15 56.36 23.13
N LEU A 9 -26.84 56.63 23.11
CA LEU A 9 -25.81 55.57 23.06
C LEU A 9 -25.77 54.74 24.35
N LEU A 10 -25.95 55.37 25.51
CA LEU A 10 -26.00 54.67 26.80
C LEU A 10 -27.28 53.82 26.94
N ALA A 11 -28.42 54.32 26.46
CA ALA A 11 -29.68 53.56 26.44
C ALA A 11 -29.62 52.37 25.49
N LEU A 12 -28.94 52.52 24.33
CA LEU A 12 -28.71 51.42 23.41
C LEU A 12 -27.78 50.36 24.04
N LEU A 13 -26.71 50.79 24.72
CA LEU A 13 -25.78 49.88 25.39
C LEU A 13 -26.46 49.09 26.54
N LEU A 14 -27.38 49.73 27.27
CA LEU A 14 -28.15 49.09 28.34
C LEU A 14 -29.24 48.14 27.81
N ALA A 15 -29.75 48.36 26.59
CA ALA A 15 -30.66 47.44 25.93
C ALA A 15 -29.95 46.16 25.44
N LEU A 16 -28.65 46.23 25.14
CA LEU A 16 -27.85 45.07 24.75
C LEU A 16 -27.45 44.15 25.93
N THR A 17 -27.49 44.61 27.19
CA THR A 17 -27.11 43.79 28.35
C THR A 17 -28.26 42.96 28.96
N VAL A 18 -29.51 43.21 28.56
CA VAL A 18 -30.69 42.46 29.05
C VAL A 18 -30.93 41.15 28.27
N ALA A 19 -30.18 40.88 27.21
CA ALA A 19 -30.31 39.66 26.40
C ALA A 19 -29.65 38.41 27.02
N CYS A 20 -28.94 38.53 28.15
CA CYS A 20 -28.39 37.39 28.89
C CYS A 20 -29.36 36.87 29.96
N THR A 21 -30.61 36.57 29.58
CA THR A 21 -31.50 35.78 30.44
C THR A 21 -31.10 34.31 30.35
N ASN A 22 -30.49 33.83 31.43
CA ASN A 22 -30.14 32.43 31.66
C ASN A 22 -31.41 31.55 31.52
N LYS A 23 -31.54 30.83 30.40
CA LYS A 23 -32.64 29.88 30.19
C LYS A 23 -32.54 28.80 31.26
N LYS A 24 -33.50 28.78 32.20
CA LYS A 24 -33.68 27.67 33.14
C LYS A 24 -33.67 26.36 32.35
N SER A 25 -32.90 25.38 32.81
CA SER A 25 -32.85 24.04 32.20
C SER A 25 -34.27 23.52 32.04
N VAL A 26 -34.67 23.28 30.80
CA VAL A 26 -36.00 22.76 30.49
C VAL A 26 -36.00 21.31 30.94
N ASN A 27 -36.77 20.97 31.99
CA ASN A 27 -36.93 19.59 32.40
C ASN A 27 -37.57 18.80 31.23
N PRO A 28 -36.87 17.83 30.63
CA PRO A 28 -37.35 17.13 29.43
C PRO A 28 -38.64 16.32 29.69
N LEU A 29 -38.98 16.07 30.96
CA LEU A 29 -40.18 15.36 31.38
C LEU A 29 -41.38 16.26 31.69
N ALA A 30 -41.20 17.59 31.81
CA ALA A 30 -42.24 18.49 32.32
C ALA A 30 -43.55 18.50 31.50
N ASN A 31 -43.49 18.05 30.24
CA ASN A 31 -44.66 17.96 29.35
C ASN A 31 -44.97 16.51 28.89
N VAL A 32 -44.42 15.48 29.53
CA VAL A 32 -44.61 14.08 29.11
C VAL A 32 -45.78 13.47 29.88
N GLY A 33 -47.02 13.85 29.52
CA GLY A 33 -48.27 13.24 30.03
C GLY A 33 -48.73 12.02 29.23
N SER A 34 -47.82 11.37 28.49
CA SER A 34 -48.12 10.28 27.56
C SER A 34 -47.99 8.90 28.22
N LYS A 35 -48.78 7.93 27.74
CA LYS A 35 -48.69 6.52 28.16
C LYS A 35 -47.41 5.81 27.67
N GLN A 36 -46.71 6.39 26.69
CA GLN A 36 -45.42 5.90 26.16
C GLN A 36 -44.37 7.02 26.24
N PRO A 37 -43.85 7.29 27.45
CA PRO A 37 -42.95 8.42 27.67
C PRO A 37 -41.60 8.26 26.94
N ASP A 38 -41.10 7.02 26.82
CA ASP A 38 -39.89 6.66 26.08
C ASP A 38 -40.00 6.96 24.59
N LYS A 39 -41.08 6.57 23.93
CA LYS A 39 -41.34 6.88 22.52
C LYS A 39 -41.41 8.39 22.28
N VAL A 40 -42.06 9.14 23.18
CA VAL A 40 -42.14 10.61 23.07
C VAL A 40 -40.75 11.24 23.18
N LEU A 41 -39.89 10.75 24.08
CA LEU A 41 -38.50 11.21 24.18
C LEU A 41 -37.71 10.90 22.91
N PHE A 42 -37.85 9.69 22.36
CA PHE A 42 -37.18 9.31 21.11
C PHE A 42 -37.63 10.19 19.94
N ASP A 43 -38.94 10.32 19.73
CA ASP A 43 -39.50 11.13 18.65
C ASP A 43 -39.09 12.60 18.77
N ARG A 44 -39.08 13.15 19.99
CA ARG A 44 -38.61 14.52 20.25
C ARG A 44 -37.12 14.67 19.93
N ALA A 45 -36.29 13.71 20.31
CA ALA A 45 -34.88 13.74 19.99
C ALA A 45 -34.63 13.68 18.47
N MET A 46 -35.38 12.84 17.75
CA MET A 46 -35.29 12.75 16.30
C MET A 46 -35.75 14.05 15.63
N ASP A 47 -36.79 14.71 16.15
CA ASP A 47 -37.18 16.04 15.70
C ASP A 47 -36.08 17.09 15.96
N ALA A 48 -35.43 17.05 17.13
CA ALA A 48 -34.31 17.92 17.42
C ALA A 48 -33.13 17.71 16.44
N MET A 49 -32.79 16.45 16.12
CA MET A 49 -31.76 16.13 15.11
C MET A 49 -32.11 16.68 13.72
N LYS A 50 -33.37 16.55 13.27
CA LYS A 50 -33.82 17.10 11.97
C LYS A 50 -33.65 18.61 11.86
N HIS A 51 -33.67 19.32 13.00
CA HIS A 51 -33.46 20.75 13.08
C HIS A 51 -32.01 21.13 13.46
N ASN A 52 -31.05 20.22 13.34
CA ASN A 52 -29.63 20.40 13.69
C ASN A 52 -29.40 20.82 15.16
N ARG A 53 -30.35 20.51 16.06
CA ARG A 53 -30.23 20.77 17.50
C ARG A 53 -29.62 19.56 18.19
N PHE A 54 -28.38 19.24 17.83
CA PHE A 54 -27.68 18.01 18.24
C PHE A 54 -27.53 17.87 19.76
N ASP A 55 -27.19 18.95 20.46
CA ASP A 55 -27.09 18.94 21.93
C ASP A 55 -28.41 18.55 22.61
N VAL A 56 -29.52 19.13 22.13
CA VAL A 56 -30.85 18.85 22.66
C VAL A 56 -31.25 17.41 22.34
N ALA A 57 -30.94 16.94 21.14
CA ALA A 57 -31.18 15.55 20.75
C ALA A 57 -30.43 14.59 21.67
N ARG A 58 -29.12 14.75 21.84
CA ARG A 58 -28.29 13.90 22.70
C ARG A 58 -28.73 13.92 24.16
N MET A 59 -29.01 15.09 24.74
CA MET A 59 -29.53 15.17 26.10
C MET A 59 -30.87 14.43 26.26
N THR A 60 -31.75 14.52 25.26
CA THR A 60 -33.04 13.84 25.27
C THR A 60 -32.88 12.32 25.11
N LEU A 61 -31.98 11.87 24.22
CA LEU A 61 -31.64 10.45 24.04
C LEU A 61 -30.99 9.86 25.29
N GLN A 62 -30.05 10.58 25.91
CA GLN A 62 -29.42 10.12 27.15
C GLN A 62 -30.43 10.03 28.29
N THR A 63 -31.40 10.94 28.35
CA THR A 63 -32.51 10.86 29.30
C THR A 63 -33.33 9.58 29.06
N LEU A 64 -33.66 9.25 27.81
CA LEU A 64 -34.33 8.00 27.47
C LEU A 64 -33.51 6.80 27.94
N ILE A 65 -32.22 6.75 27.57
CA ILE A 65 -31.30 5.64 27.90
C ILE A 65 -31.20 5.41 29.41
N ASN A 66 -31.07 6.48 30.19
CA ASN A 66 -30.87 6.39 31.63
C ASN A 66 -32.18 6.09 32.39
N THR A 67 -33.32 6.57 31.87
CA THR A 67 -34.61 6.48 32.58
C THR A 67 -35.38 5.21 32.24
N TYR A 68 -35.20 4.69 31.03
CA TYR A 68 -35.95 3.55 30.48
C TYR A 68 -35.01 2.49 29.88
N PRO A 69 -34.11 1.87 30.66
CA PRO A 69 -33.09 0.95 30.16
C PRO A 69 -33.65 -0.31 29.46
N ASP A 70 -34.90 -0.68 29.75
CA ASP A 70 -35.59 -1.82 29.13
C ASP A 70 -36.47 -1.42 27.91
N SER A 71 -36.38 -0.17 27.45
CA SER A 71 -37.18 0.31 26.32
C SER A 71 -36.73 -0.34 25.00
N GLU A 72 -37.70 -0.64 24.12
CA GLU A 72 -37.43 -1.13 22.76
C GLU A 72 -36.62 -0.12 21.92
N PHE A 73 -36.63 1.16 22.30
CA PHE A 73 -35.92 2.21 21.60
C PHE A 73 -34.44 2.33 22.00
N ILE A 74 -33.95 1.57 22.98
CA ILE A 74 -32.60 1.75 23.53
C ILE A 74 -31.50 1.56 22.48
N ALA A 75 -31.58 0.51 21.67
CA ALA A 75 -30.60 0.27 20.61
C ALA A 75 -30.61 1.44 19.60
N ARG A 76 -31.80 1.83 19.14
CA ARG A 76 -31.98 2.96 18.20
C ARG A 76 -31.55 4.29 18.81
N ALA A 77 -31.76 4.49 20.10
CA ALA A 77 -31.38 5.70 20.81
C ALA A 77 -29.86 5.81 20.93
N LYS A 78 -29.16 4.72 21.30
CA LYS A 78 -27.69 4.67 21.34
C LYS A 78 -27.08 4.93 19.96
N LEU A 79 -27.60 4.29 18.92
CA LEU A 79 -27.16 4.57 17.54
C LEU A 79 -27.39 6.04 17.16
N ALA A 80 -28.55 6.60 17.51
CA ALA A 80 -28.87 8.00 17.22
C ALA A 80 -28.00 9.00 17.98
N VAL A 81 -27.46 8.65 19.16
CA VAL A 81 -26.45 9.48 19.85
C VAL A 81 -25.18 9.56 19.00
N ALA A 82 -24.70 8.42 18.49
CA ALA A 82 -23.55 8.37 17.59
C ALA A 82 -23.80 9.16 16.29
N ASP A 83 -24.97 8.96 15.67
CA ASP A 83 -25.37 9.70 14.46
C ASP A 83 -25.46 11.21 14.70
N SER A 84 -25.90 11.64 15.88
CA SER A 84 -25.96 13.05 16.24
C SER A 84 -24.58 13.68 16.28
N TRP A 85 -23.58 12.99 16.84
CA TRP A 85 -22.19 13.45 16.85
C TRP A 85 -21.58 13.45 15.44
N TYR A 86 -21.85 12.41 14.66
CA TYR A 86 -21.40 12.30 13.28
C TYR A 86 -21.97 13.41 12.39
N ALA A 87 -23.26 13.73 12.56
CA ALA A 87 -23.94 14.77 11.78
C ALA A 87 -23.54 16.19 12.18
N GLU A 88 -23.22 16.44 13.46
CA GLU A 88 -22.70 17.73 13.91
C GLU A 88 -21.35 18.06 13.27
N GLY A 89 -20.51 17.04 13.09
CA GLY A 89 -19.21 17.20 12.44
C GLY A 89 -18.20 17.99 13.26
N GLY A 90 -17.01 18.16 12.68
CA GLY A 90 -15.84 18.68 13.38
C GLY A 90 -15.07 17.58 14.12
N THR A 91 -13.77 17.82 14.34
CA THR A 91 -12.84 16.80 14.85
C THR A 91 -13.25 16.25 16.23
N THR A 92 -13.69 17.12 17.14
CA THR A 92 -14.12 16.69 18.49
C THR A 92 -15.38 15.84 18.43
N SER A 93 -16.36 16.23 17.62
CA SER A 93 -17.61 15.48 17.47
C SER A 93 -17.40 14.17 16.73
N MET A 94 -16.51 14.13 15.75
CA MET A 94 -16.12 12.90 15.06
C MET A 94 -15.46 11.89 16.01
N GLN A 95 -14.61 12.34 16.93
CA GLN A 95 -14.04 11.48 17.98
C GLN A 95 -15.11 10.93 18.92
N GLN A 96 -16.08 11.76 19.32
CA GLN A 96 -17.21 11.29 20.13
C GLN A 96 -18.08 10.29 19.36
N ALA A 97 -18.34 10.55 18.07
CA ALA A 97 -19.08 9.63 17.21
C ALA A 97 -18.39 8.26 17.11
N GLU A 98 -17.06 8.25 16.96
CA GLU A 98 -16.27 7.01 16.89
C GLU A 98 -16.48 6.15 18.15
N ILE A 99 -16.40 6.78 19.33
CA ILE A 99 -16.62 6.11 20.62
C ILE A 99 -18.03 5.54 20.70
N GLU A 100 -19.05 6.34 20.39
CA GLU A 100 -20.45 5.93 20.51
C GLU A 100 -20.83 4.83 19.50
N TYR A 101 -20.27 4.84 18.29
CA TYR A 101 -20.45 3.75 17.33
C TYR A 101 -19.76 2.45 17.78
N LYS A 102 -18.55 2.54 18.35
CA LYS A 102 -17.85 1.38 18.94
C LYS A 102 -18.61 0.80 20.12
N ASP A 103 -19.18 1.66 20.97
CA ASP A 103 -20.06 1.26 22.06
C ASP A 103 -21.31 0.57 21.53
N PHE A 104 -21.97 1.13 20.50
CA PHE A 104 -23.14 0.49 19.89
C PHE A 104 -22.81 -0.93 19.38
N ARG A 105 -21.68 -1.12 18.69
CA ARG A 105 -21.24 -2.45 18.23
C ARG A 105 -20.99 -3.40 19.40
N THR A 106 -20.43 -2.89 20.50
CA THR A 106 -20.14 -3.68 21.70
C THR A 106 -21.42 -4.15 22.39
N PHE A 107 -22.41 -3.26 22.53
CA PHE A 107 -23.66 -3.58 23.22
C PHE A 107 -24.68 -4.31 22.33
N PHE A 108 -24.65 -4.10 21.01
CA PHE A 108 -25.61 -4.68 20.06
C PHE A 108 -24.94 -5.34 18.84
N PRO A 109 -24.04 -6.31 19.04
CA PRO A 109 -23.24 -6.89 17.94
C PRO A 109 -24.06 -7.62 16.88
N ASN A 110 -25.23 -8.16 17.25
CA ASN A 110 -26.08 -8.97 16.36
C ASN A 110 -27.11 -8.13 15.58
N MET A 111 -27.16 -6.82 15.80
CA MET A 111 -28.09 -5.94 15.07
C MET A 111 -27.57 -5.69 13.65
N PRO A 112 -28.46 -5.63 12.64
CA PRO A 112 -28.05 -5.36 11.27
C PRO A 112 -27.34 -4.00 11.11
N GLU A 113 -27.66 -3.04 11.98
CA GLU A 113 -27.03 -1.72 12.04
C GLU A 113 -25.58 -1.75 12.56
N ALA A 114 -25.11 -2.85 13.17
CA ALA A 114 -23.73 -2.95 13.67
C ALA A 114 -22.70 -2.83 12.53
N ALA A 115 -23.02 -3.38 11.36
CA ALA A 115 -22.20 -3.22 10.16
C ALA A 115 -22.17 -1.76 9.65
N GLU A 116 -23.29 -1.03 9.79
CA GLU A 116 -23.34 0.39 9.44
C GLU A 116 -22.54 1.23 10.43
N ALA A 117 -22.66 0.97 11.73
CA ALA A 117 -21.84 1.62 12.76
C ALA A 117 -20.34 1.40 12.49
N GLN A 118 -19.94 0.18 12.11
CA GLN A 118 -18.55 -0.09 11.73
C GLN A 118 -18.11 0.70 10.50
N LEU A 119 -18.98 0.81 9.49
CA LEU A 119 -18.70 1.61 8.30
C LEU A 119 -18.51 3.09 8.67
N LYS A 120 -19.32 3.60 9.60
CA LYS A 120 -19.22 5.00 10.07
C LYS A 120 -17.90 5.25 10.79
N VAL A 121 -17.46 4.34 11.66
CA VAL A 121 -16.13 4.39 12.30
C VAL A 121 -15.02 4.46 11.23
N ALA A 122 -15.04 3.57 10.25
CA ALA A 122 -14.05 3.59 9.16
C ALA A 122 -14.11 4.89 8.33
N ASN A 123 -15.32 5.41 8.08
CA ASN A 123 -15.52 6.67 7.35
C ASN A 123 -15.01 7.90 8.13
N ILE A 124 -15.09 7.91 9.46
CA ILE A 124 -14.53 8.99 10.29
C ILE A 124 -13.04 9.12 10.01
N HIS A 125 -12.30 8.01 10.13
CA HIS A 125 -10.87 8.02 9.85
C HIS A 125 -10.56 8.32 8.39
N TYR A 126 -11.37 7.80 7.45
CA TYR A 126 -11.23 8.11 6.03
C TYR A 126 -11.34 9.62 5.74
N GLN A 127 -12.29 10.32 6.38
CA GLN A 127 -12.47 11.76 6.21
C GLN A 127 -11.32 12.56 6.83
N GLU A 128 -10.72 12.07 7.91
CA GLU A 128 -9.58 12.70 8.57
C GLU A 128 -8.23 12.36 7.95
N MET A 129 -8.20 11.52 6.89
CA MET A 129 -6.98 11.23 6.15
C MET A 129 -6.35 12.49 5.58
N GLU A 130 -5.04 12.60 5.78
CA GLU A 130 -4.21 13.61 5.16
C GLU A 130 -3.52 13.05 3.91
N LYS A 131 -2.79 13.93 3.21
CA LYS A 131 -1.96 13.58 2.06
C LYS A 131 -0.86 12.59 2.43
N ALA A 132 -0.37 11.86 1.43
CA ALA A 132 0.67 10.85 1.58
C ALA A 132 1.98 11.36 2.22
N ASP A 133 2.27 12.66 2.12
CA ASP A 133 3.46 13.31 2.71
C ASP A 133 3.29 13.76 4.17
N ARG A 134 2.10 13.58 4.76
CA ARG A 134 1.74 14.03 6.12
C ARG A 134 1.52 12.85 7.08
N ASP A 135 0.92 13.14 8.24
CA ASP A 135 0.62 12.10 9.22
C ASP A 135 -0.40 11.10 8.64
N TYR A 136 -0.08 9.81 8.77
CA TYR A 136 -0.79 8.70 8.17
C TYR A 136 -1.57 7.88 9.20
N THR A 137 -1.61 8.33 10.46
CA THR A 137 -2.34 7.67 11.56
C THR A 137 -3.79 7.38 11.18
N HIS A 138 -4.53 8.36 10.65
CA HIS A 138 -5.92 8.17 10.22
C HIS A 138 -6.03 7.23 9.01
N ALA A 139 -5.06 7.22 8.09
CA ALA A 139 -5.06 6.28 6.98
C ALA A 139 -4.85 4.83 7.46
N MET A 140 -3.95 4.58 8.40
CA MET A 140 -3.77 3.24 9.00
C MET A 140 -5.04 2.78 9.73
N ARG A 141 -5.62 3.64 10.57
CA ARG A 141 -6.86 3.28 11.28
C ARG A 141 -8.02 3.04 10.33
N ALA A 142 -8.15 3.86 9.27
CA ALA A 142 -9.15 3.62 8.23
C ALA A 142 -8.95 2.25 7.58
N GLU A 143 -7.70 1.88 7.24
CA GLU A 143 -7.38 0.58 6.66
C GLU A 143 -7.81 -0.57 7.58
N GLU A 144 -7.46 -0.49 8.86
CA GLU A 144 -7.83 -1.47 9.88
C GLU A 144 -9.36 -1.60 10.02
N GLU A 145 -10.08 -0.49 10.18
CA GLU A 145 -11.53 -0.51 10.40
C GLU A 145 -12.31 -1.01 9.17
N TYR A 146 -11.87 -0.69 7.95
CA TYR A 146 -12.46 -1.26 6.73
C TYR A 146 -12.16 -2.75 6.59
N ARG A 147 -10.95 -3.20 6.95
CA ARG A 147 -10.63 -4.64 6.97
C ARG A 147 -11.49 -5.38 7.98
N SER A 148 -11.64 -4.85 9.19
CA SER A 148 -12.50 -5.40 10.23
C SER A 148 -13.95 -5.51 9.74
N LEU A 149 -14.48 -4.50 9.06
CA LEU A 149 -15.83 -4.57 8.48
C LEU A 149 -15.98 -5.74 7.51
N ILE A 150 -15.02 -5.89 6.60
CA ILE A 150 -15.06 -6.93 5.56
C ILE A 150 -14.96 -8.33 6.17
N LEU A 151 -14.18 -8.49 7.23
CA LEU A 151 -13.98 -9.77 7.93
C LEU A 151 -15.15 -10.13 8.84
N GLU A 152 -15.65 -9.17 9.61
CA GLU A 152 -16.73 -9.40 10.59
C GLU A 152 -18.12 -9.48 9.95
N TYR A 153 -18.35 -8.74 8.85
CA TYR A 153 -19.66 -8.65 8.20
C TYR A 153 -19.63 -9.06 6.71
N PRO A 154 -19.30 -10.32 6.39
CA PRO A 154 -19.10 -10.80 5.01
C PRO A 154 -20.39 -10.86 4.16
N ASP A 155 -21.57 -10.76 4.77
CA ASP A 155 -22.87 -10.76 4.07
C ASP A 155 -23.50 -9.37 3.98
N SER A 156 -22.78 -8.33 4.41
CA SER A 156 -23.31 -6.96 4.43
C SER A 156 -23.44 -6.37 3.03
N LYS A 157 -24.55 -5.64 2.80
CA LYS A 157 -24.78 -4.85 1.59
C LYS A 157 -23.76 -3.71 1.42
N LEU A 158 -23.03 -3.37 2.49
CA LEU A 158 -22.04 -2.30 2.53
C LEU A 158 -20.66 -2.72 2.03
N LEU A 159 -20.44 -4.01 1.76
CA LEU A 159 -19.13 -4.53 1.34
C LEU A 159 -18.56 -3.90 0.07
N PRO A 160 -19.34 -3.67 -1.01
CA PRO A 160 -18.79 -3.02 -2.20
C PRO A 160 -18.22 -1.62 -1.89
N GLN A 161 -18.90 -0.88 -1.03
CA GLN A 161 -18.45 0.44 -0.57
C GLN A 161 -17.20 0.33 0.29
N ALA A 162 -17.19 -0.57 1.28
CA ALA A 162 -16.04 -0.77 2.16
C ALA A 162 -14.78 -1.21 1.39
N LYS A 163 -14.93 -2.16 0.44
CA LYS A 163 -13.83 -2.59 -0.43
C LYS A 163 -13.29 -1.45 -1.30
N GLN A 164 -14.17 -0.59 -1.84
CA GLN A 164 -13.75 0.57 -2.62
C GLN A 164 -12.98 1.57 -1.75
N ARG A 165 -13.51 1.91 -0.58
CA ARG A 165 -12.82 2.80 0.36
C ARG A 165 -11.48 2.23 0.82
N LEU A 166 -11.41 0.92 1.06
CA LEU A 166 -10.15 0.25 1.41
C LEU A 166 -9.11 0.39 0.29
N ARG A 167 -9.50 0.21 -0.98
CA ARG A 167 -8.59 0.45 -2.13
C ARG A 167 -8.10 1.90 -2.19
N GLU A 168 -8.97 2.86 -1.89
CA GLU A 168 -8.61 4.29 -1.84
C GLU A 168 -7.63 4.59 -0.70
N VAL A 169 -7.86 4.04 0.50
CA VAL A 169 -6.93 4.16 1.64
C VAL A 169 -5.56 3.57 1.29
N GLN A 170 -5.55 2.37 0.70
CA GLN A 170 -4.34 1.66 0.31
C GLN A 170 -3.54 2.39 -0.76
N GLU A 171 -4.20 3.08 -1.69
CA GLU A 171 -3.55 3.93 -2.68
C GLU A 171 -2.73 5.03 -2.00
N VAL A 172 -3.30 5.72 -1.00
CA VAL A 172 -2.63 6.79 -0.26
C VAL A 172 -1.45 6.27 0.57
N LEU A 173 -1.64 5.14 1.26
CA LEU A 173 -0.57 4.49 2.03
C LEU A 173 0.57 4.00 1.12
N ALA A 174 0.25 3.48 -0.06
CA ALA A 174 1.23 3.08 -1.04
C ALA A 174 1.98 4.28 -1.63
N GLU A 175 1.28 5.37 -1.97
CA GLU A 175 1.92 6.59 -2.47
C GLU A 175 2.95 7.15 -1.48
N ARG A 176 2.64 7.09 -0.18
CA ARG A 176 3.57 7.46 0.88
C ARG A 176 4.84 6.63 0.87
N GLU A 177 4.71 5.30 0.91
CA GLU A 177 5.88 4.41 0.89
C GLU A 177 6.69 4.55 -0.41
N PHE A 178 6.03 4.83 -1.53
CA PHE A 178 6.70 5.11 -2.80
C PHE A 178 7.51 6.40 -2.72
N GLY A 179 6.94 7.47 -2.18
CA GLY A 179 7.64 8.73 -1.97
C GLY A 179 8.90 8.56 -1.11
N ILE A 180 8.82 7.79 -0.03
CA ILE A 180 9.97 7.49 0.85
C ILE A 180 11.01 6.62 0.12
N GLY A 181 10.58 5.55 -0.57
CA GLY A 181 11.48 4.69 -1.33
C GLY A 181 12.22 5.45 -2.42
N ARG A 182 11.50 6.30 -3.18
CA ARG A 182 12.06 7.19 -4.19
C ARG A 182 13.04 8.20 -3.60
N PHE A 183 12.74 8.75 -2.43
CA PHE A 183 13.66 9.67 -1.73
C PHE A 183 15.00 8.99 -1.41
N TYR A 184 15.00 7.77 -0.89
CA TYR A 184 16.23 7.03 -0.62
C TYR A 184 16.98 6.64 -1.89
N TYR A 185 16.26 6.25 -2.95
CA TYR A 185 16.85 5.97 -4.26
C TYR A 185 17.62 7.18 -4.81
N LEU A 186 17.02 8.38 -4.78
CA LEU A 186 17.66 9.61 -5.24
C LEU A 186 18.91 9.99 -4.44
N ARG A 187 19.02 9.52 -3.19
CA ARG A 187 20.20 9.71 -2.33
C ARG A 187 21.23 8.58 -2.44
N LEU A 188 21.04 7.64 -3.37
CA LEU A 188 21.88 6.46 -3.55
C LEU A 188 21.94 5.56 -2.31
N ALA A 189 20.94 5.68 -1.41
CA ALA A 189 20.80 4.84 -0.22
C ALA A 189 19.97 3.60 -0.59
N TYR A 190 20.53 2.76 -1.46
CA TYR A 190 19.78 1.67 -2.08
C TYR A 190 19.24 0.60 -1.12
N PRO A 191 19.88 0.20 0.00
CA PRO A 191 19.28 -0.80 0.89
C PRO A 191 18.00 -0.28 1.54
N ALA A 192 17.95 1.02 1.85
CA ALA A 192 16.74 1.68 2.37
C ALA A 192 15.66 1.83 1.29
N ALA A 193 16.06 2.15 0.05
CA ALA A 193 15.14 2.19 -1.08
C ALA A 193 14.51 0.82 -1.35
N ILE A 194 15.33 -0.25 -1.39
CA ILE A 194 14.90 -1.64 -1.57
C ILE A 194 13.89 -2.03 -0.48
N ALA A 195 14.22 -1.77 0.79
CA ALA A 195 13.36 -2.08 1.92
C ALA A 195 11.95 -1.47 1.77
N ARG A 196 11.88 -0.19 1.42
CA ARG A 196 10.62 0.56 1.26
C ARG A 196 9.84 0.12 0.03
N LEU A 197 10.49 0.09 -1.13
CA LEU A 197 9.85 -0.27 -2.39
C LEU A 197 9.40 -1.73 -2.41
N LYS A 198 10.19 -2.64 -1.83
CA LYS A 198 9.81 -4.05 -1.70
C LYS A 198 8.58 -4.22 -0.80
N THR A 199 8.57 -3.57 0.36
CA THR A 199 7.41 -3.59 1.26
C THR A 199 6.16 -3.06 0.56
N LEU A 200 6.29 -1.97 -0.21
CA LEU A 200 5.19 -1.40 -0.98
C LEU A 200 4.60 -2.39 -1.99
N VAL A 201 5.43 -2.97 -2.87
CA VAL A 201 4.93 -3.82 -3.97
C VAL A 201 4.37 -5.14 -3.47
N ASP A 202 4.82 -5.60 -2.31
CA ASP A 202 4.32 -6.81 -1.67
C ASP A 202 3.01 -6.54 -0.90
N ARG A 203 2.85 -5.36 -0.28
CA ARG A 203 1.64 -4.99 0.47
C ARG A 203 0.52 -4.44 -0.41
N TYR A 204 0.83 -3.68 -1.45
CA TYR A 204 -0.17 -2.94 -2.25
C TYR A 204 -0.08 -3.24 -3.75
N PRO A 205 -0.49 -4.45 -4.20
CA PRO A 205 -0.41 -4.84 -5.60
C PRO A 205 -1.35 -4.07 -6.53
N LEU A 206 -2.38 -3.38 -6.00
CA LEU A 206 -3.30 -2.54 -6.77
C LEU A 206 -2.87 -1.07 -6.89
N TYR A 207 -1.73 -0.70 -6.31
CA TYR A 207 -1.22 0.67 -6.35
C TYR A 207 -1.08 1.19 -7.79
N SER A 208 -1.50 2.43 -8.05
CA SER A 208 -1.47 3.00 -9.40
C SER A 208 -0.08 3.26 -9.97
N GLY A 209 0.94 3.31 -9.11
CA GLY A 209 2.35 3.42 -9.49
C GLY A 209 3.14 2.12 -9.26
N ALA A 210 2.48 0.96 -9.25
CA ALA A 210 3.14 -0.32 -8.96
C ALA A 210 4.27 -0.66 -9.96
N ASP A 211 4.10 -0.33 -11.24
CA ASP A 211 5.11 -0.55 -12.28
C ASP A 211 6.36 0.33 -12.06
N GLU A 212 6.16 1.60 -11.73
CA GLU A 212 7.25 2.53 -11.40
C GLU A 212 7.96 2.12 -10.10
N ALA A 213 7.22 1.71 -9.07
CA ALA A 213 7.80 1.22 -7.83
C ALA A 213 8.67 -0.03 -8.05
N LEU A 214 8.19 -1.00 -8.83
CA LEU A 214 8.95 -2.19 -9.21
C LEU A 214 10.17 -1.85 -10.08
N TYR A 215 10.04 -0.87 -10.97
CA TYR A 215 11.13 -0.44 -11.82
C TYR A 215 12.24 0.22 -10.99
N LEU A 216 11.90 1.14 -10.09
CA LEU A 216 12.85 1.74 -9.15
C LEU A 216 13.46 0.70 -8.21
N LEU A 217 12.69 -0.33 -7.81
CA LEU A 217 13.21 -1.44 -7.00
C LEU A 217 14.31 -2.20 -7.77
N GLY A 218 14.06 -2.57 -9.03
CA GLY A 218 15.07 -3.17 -9.91
C GLY A 218 16.31 -2.30 -10.08
N GLN A 219 16.11 -0.99 -10.28
CA GLN A 219 17.22 -0.03 -10.39
C GLN A 219 18.00 0.12 -9.07
N SER A 220 17.34 -0.05 -7.93
CA SER A 220 18.00 0.02 -6.62
C SER A 220 18.92 -1.20 -6.41
N TYR A 221 18.51 -2.39 -6.86
CA TYR A 221 19.37 -3.57 -6.88
C TYR A 221 20.57 -3.40 -7.83
N GLU A 222 20.38 -2.84 -9.02
CA GLU A 222 21.50 -2.48 -9.92
C GLU A 222 22.46 -1.47 -9.27
N GLY A 223 21.92 -0.50 -8.52
CA GLY A 223 22.71 0.47 -7.76
C GLY A 223 23.61 -0.18 -6.70
N GLU A 224 23.09 -1.16 -5.95
CA GLU A 224 23.88 -1.98 -5.01
C GLU A 224 24.98 -2.77 -5.72
N ILE A 225 24.66 -3.38 -6.87
CA ILE A 225 25.65 -4.11 -7.69
C ILE A 225 26.82 -3.18 -8.06
N ASP A 226 26.53 -1.96 -8.50
CA ASP A 226 27.56 -0.99 -8.87
C ASP A 226 28.38 -0.52 -7.66
N ALA A 227 27.76 -0.39 -6.48
CA ALA A 227 28.47 -0.08 -5.24
C ALA A 227 29.42 -1.23 -4.83
N ILE A 228 28.98 -2.48 -4.95
CA ILE A 228 29.77 -3.69 -4.66
C ILE A 228 30.95 -3.82 -5.63
N ARG A 229 30.74 -3.59 -6.93
CA ARG A 229 31.80 -3.62 -7.94
C ARG A 229 32.91 -2.61 -7.65
N LYS A 230 32.54 -1.42 -7.19
CA LYS A 230 33.49 -0.34 -6.83
C LYS A 230 34.20 -0.58 -5.50
N ASN A 231 33.71 -1.50 -4.66
CA ASN A 231 34.31 -1.75 -3.36
C ASN A 231 35.60 -2.59 -3.49
N GLY A 232 36.76 -1.92 -3.44
CA GLY A 232 38.07 -2.56 -3.54
C GLY A 232 38.48 -3.43 -2.35
N ARG A 233 37.70 -3.46 -1.25
CA ARG A 233 38.06 -4.16 -0.01
C ARG A 233 37.52 -5.59 0.09
N MET A 234 36.69 -6.03 -0.87
CA MET A 234 36.03 -7.34 -0.83
C MET A 234 36.67 -8.35 -1.79
N ASN A 235 36.65 -9.63 -1.40
CA ASN A 235 37.09 -10.74 -2.25
C ASN A 235 36.18 -10.88 -3.48
N GLU A 236 36.76 -11.15 -4.66
CA GLU A 236 36.06 -11.33 -5.93
C GLU A 236 35.03 -12.46 -5.90
N VAL A 237 35.32 -13.57 -5.21
CA VAL A 237 34.34 -14.67 -5.07
C VAL A 237 33.10 -14.20 -4.30
N SER A 238 33.30 -13.49 -3.19
CA SER A 238 32.21 -12.93 -2.37
C SER A 238 31.41 -11.90 -3.16
N LYS A 239 32.08 -11.00 -3.90
CA LYS A 239 31.42 -10.05 -4.80
C LYS A 239 30.57 -10.75 -5.84
N GLY A 240 31.10 -11.78 -6.50
CA GLY A 240 30.38 -12.56 -7.51
C GLY A 240 29.04 -13.09 -6.98
N LYS A 241 29.06 -13.72 -5.80
CA LYS A 241 27.85 -14.24 -5.15
C LYS A 241 26.82 -13.16 -4.82
N MET A 242 27.26 -12.03 -4.26
CA MET A 242 26.35 -10.92 -3.95
C MET A 242 25.74 -10.32 -5.22
N ILE A 243 26.57 -10.10 -6.25
CA ILE A 243 26.11 -9.56 -7.53
C ILE A 243 25.13 -10.52 -8.19
N GLU A 244 25.37 -11.82 -8.16
CA GLU A 244 24.45 -12.82 -8.69
C GLU A 244 23.09 -12.77 -8.00
N GLY A 245 23.06 -12.75 -6.66
CA GLY A 245 21.83 -12.64 -5.87
C GLY A 245 21.05 -11.35 -6.17
N LEU A 246 21.74 -10.20 -6.19
CA LEU A 246 21.12 -8.91 -6.51
C LEU A 246 20.63 -8.85 -7.96
N THR A 247 21.35 -9.47 -8.91
CA THR A 247 20.94 -9.53 -10.32
C THR A 247 19.66 -10.35 -10.46
N LYS A 248 19.55 -11.45 -9.70
CA LYS A 248 18.32 -12.24 -9.63
C LYS A 248 17.16 -11.41 -9.08
N ASP A 249 17.35 -10.72 -7.96
CA ASP A 249 16.30 -9.88 -7.35
C ASP A 249 15.86 -8.73 -8.29
N ALA A 250 16.82 -8.11 -9.00
CA ALA A 250 16.53 -7.12 -10.03
C ALA A 250 15.69 -7.71 -11.18
N SER A 251 16.09 -8.89 -11.67
CA SER A 251 15.38 -9.59 -12.75
C SER A 251 13.95 -9.98 -12.36
N GLU A 252 13.75 -10.40 -11.10
CA GLU A 252 12.42 -10.73 -10.58
C GLU A 252 11.53 -9.49 -10.53
N SER A 253 12.08 -8.35 -10.08
CA SER A 253 11.36 -7.07 -10.00
C SER A 253 10.88 -6.61 -11.38
N TYR A 254 11.76 -6.59 -12.39
CA TYR A 254 11.39 -6.25 -13.76
C TYR A 254 10.46 -7.29 -14.39
N GLY A 255 10.71 -8.58 -14.12
CA GLY A 255 9.86 -9.67 -14.59
C GLY A 255 8.44 -9.59 -14.06
N ARG A 256 8.25 -9.11 -12.81
CA ARG A 256 6.92 -8.91 -12.20
C ARG A 256 6.13 -7.81 -12.91
N ILE A 257 6.77 -6.75 -13.39
CA ILE A 257 6.11 -5.71 -14.21
C ILE A 257 5.49 -6.35 -15.46
N ILE A 258 6.27 -7.17 -16.17
CA ILE A 258 5.81 -7.80 -17.40
C ILE A 258 4.74 -8.86 -17.11
N LYS A 259 4.88 -9.64 -16.04
CA LYS A 259 3.94 -10.72 -15.71
C LYS A 259 2.60 -10.21 -15.17
N ARG A 260 2.61 -9.18 -14.31
CA ARG A 260 1.42 -8.72 -13.57
C ARG A 260 0.85 -7.39 -14.06
N TYR A 261 1.70 -6.51 -14.59
CA TYR A 261 1.36 -5.14 -14.98
C TYR A 261 1.70 -4.82 -16.45
N PRO A 262 1.40 -5.70 -17.42
CA PRO A 262 1.86 -5.54 -18.80
C PRO A 262 1.25 -4.36 -19.57
N ALA A 263 0.16 -3.75 -19.09
CA ALA A 263 -0.48 -2.60 -19.74
C ALA A 263 -0.05 -1.25 -19.14
N MET A 264 0.80 -1.25 -18.11
CA MET A 264 1.35 -0.04 -17.50
C MET A 264 2.59 0.48 -18.26
N ASN A 265 2.97 1.73 -18.01
CA ASN A 265 3.95 2.47 -18.81
C ASN A 265 5.35 1.83 -18.79
N ARG A 266 5.79 1.27 -17.66
CA ARG A 266 7.15 0.71 -17.49
C ARG A 266 7.34 -0.70 -18.06
N ALA A 267 6.32 -1.32 -18.65
CA ALA A 267 6.43 -2.69 -19.16
C ALA A 267 7.50 -2.84 -20.27
N LEU A 268 7.60 -1.85 -21.16
CA LEU A 268 8.62 -1.84 -22.22
C LEU A 268 10.03 -1.56 -21.67
N ASP A 269 10.15 -0.62 -20.73
CA ASP A 269 11.42 -0.30 -20.05
C ASP A 269 11.95 -1.53 -19.30
N ALA A 270 11.07 -2.25 -18.60
CA ALA A 270 11.41 -3.46 -17.87
C ALA A 270 11.93 -4.58 -18.79
N LYS A 271 11.31 -4.73 -19.97
CA LYS A 271 11.79 -5.68 -20.99
C LYS A 271 13.21 -5.32 -21.45
N ALA A 272 13.44 -4.05 -21.82
CA ALA A 272 14.75 -3.59 -22.24
C ALA A 272 15.82 -3.80 -21.15
N ARG A 273 15.47 -3.58 -19.88
CA ARG A 273 16.37 -3.83 -18.74
C ARG A 273 16.73 -5.30 -18.58
N LEU A 274 15.76 -6.22 -18.70
CA LEU A 274 16.04 -7.66 -18.64
C LEU A 274 16.97 -8.11 -19.76
N GLU A 275 16.78 -7.59 -20.97
CA GLU A 275 17.66 -7.88 -22.12
C GLU A 275 19.10 -7.37 -21.85
N LEU A 276 19.25 -6.17 -21.28
CA LEU A 276 20.55 -5.61 -20.89
C LEU A 276 21.24 -6.40 -19.77
N LEU A 277 20.46 -7.00 -18.86
CA LEU A 277 20.98 -7.87 -17.80
C LEU A 277 21.24 -9.31 -18.29
N HIS A 278 21.01 -9.60 -19.58
CA HIS A 278 21.06 -10.94 -20.17
C HIS A 278 20.17 -11.95 -19.42
N GLN A 279 19.03 -11.48 -18.92
CA GLN A 279 18.05 -12.29 -18.20
C GLN A 279 16.88 -12.68 -19.10
N PRO A 280 16.22 -13.83 -18.85
CA PRO A 280 15.08 -14.25 -19.64
C PRO A 280 13.91 -13.27 -19.49
N VAL A 281 13.38 -12.78 -20.62
CA VAL A 281 12.20 -11.92 -20.64
C VAL A 281 10.94 -12.78 -20.54
N PRO A 282 10.15 -12.71 -19.45
CA PRO A 282 8.91 -13.46 -19.34
C PRO A 282 7.85 -12.92 -20.30
N ARG A 283 6.90 -13.76 -20.70
CA ARG A 283 5.75 -13.35 -21.51
C ARG A 283 4.52 -13.18 -20.61
N PRO A 284 3.75 -12.08 -20.75
CA PRO A 284 2.50 -11.91 -20.02
C PRO A 284 1.46 -12.95 -20.45
N THR A 285 0.66 -13.43 -19.50
CA THR A 285 -0.52 -14.24 -19.82
C THR A 285 -1.65 -13.34 -20.31
N ARG A 286 -2.53 -13.88 -21.17
CA ARG A 286 -3.71 -13.13 -21.64
C ARG A 286 -4.60 -12.67 -20.48
N ALA A 287 -4.78 -13.53 -19.47
CA ALA A 287 -5.54 -13.21 -18.27
C ALA A 287 -4.93 -12.03 -17.48
N ALA A 288 -3.61 -12.01 -17.30
CA ALA A 288 -2.93 -10.91 -16.60
C ALA A 288 -3.04 -9.59 -17.37
N LEU A 289 -2.95 -9.63 -18.70
CA LEU A 289 -3.14 -8.46 -19.55
C LEU A 289 -4.56 -7.90 -19.47
N GLU A 290 -5.57 -8.77 -19.55
CA GLU A 290 -6.98 -8.36 -19.44
C GLU A 290 -7.32 -7.81 -18.05
N LEU A 291 -6.80 -8.44 -16.99
CA LEU A 291 -6.97 -7.96 -15.62
C LEU A 291 -6.35 -6.57 -15.44
N ASN A 292 -5.08 -6.40 -15.84
CA ASN A 292 -4.38 -5.13 -15.68
C ASN A 292 -5.02 -4.01 -16.52
N LYS A 293 -5.50 -4.31 -17.74
CA LYS A 293 -6.27 -3.35 -18.54
C LYS A 293 -7.57 -2.92 -17.85
N LYS A 294 -8.28 -3.85 -17.20
CA LYS A 294 -9.49 -3.52 -16.41
C LYS A 294 -9.17 -2.64 -15.21
N GLU A 295 -8.08 -2.94 -14.50
CA GLU A 295 -7.59 -2.11 -13.40
C GLU A 295 -7.31 -0.69 -13.86
N GLU A 296 -6.49 -0.50 -14.90
CA GLU A 296 -6.15 0.81 -15.46
C GLU A 296 -7.37 1.57 -15.99
N ALA A 297 -8.27 0.89 -16.71
CA ALA A 297 -9.50 1.50 -17.23
C ALA A 297 -10.48 1.92 -16.12
N SER A 298 -10.37 1.32 -14.93
CA SER A 298 -11.23 1.64 -13.78
C SER A 298 -10.82 2.91 -13.03
N ARG A 299 -9.55 3.32 -13.19
CA ARG A 299 -8.98 4.52 -12.55
C ARG A 299 -9.50 5.78 -13.23
N GLN A 300 -9.74 6.83 -12.45
CA GLN A 300 -10.04 8.15 -13.02
C GLN A 300 -8.73 8.92 -13.21
N GLN A 301 -8.59 9.59 -14.35
CA GLN A 301 -7.50 10.53 -14.53
C GLN A 301 -7.87 11.85 -13.86
N THR A 302 -7.03 12.29 -12.92
CA THR A 302 -7.16 13.61 -12.30
C THR A 302 -6.99 14.68 -13.38
N GLY A 303 -8.04 15.47 -13.62
CA GLY A 303 -8.01 16.52 -14.64
C GLY A 303 -7.02 17.63 -14.29
N ALA A 304 -6.50 18.34 -15.31
CA ALA A 304 -5.50 19.39 -15.11
C ALA A 304 -5.92 20.49 -14.10
N MET A 305 -7.22 20.83 -14.05
CA MET A 305 -7.78 21.78 -13.07
C MET A 305 -7.78 21.22 -11.64
N SER A 306 -8.08 19.93 -11.48
CA SER A 306 -8.07 19.26 -10.17
C SER A 306 -6.64 19.10 -9.64
N ASN A 307 -5.65 18.83 -10.51
CA ASN A 307 -4.24 18.86 -10.12
C ASN A 307 -3.78 20.24 -9.61
N MET A 308 -4.26 21.32 -10.23
CA MET A 308 -3.92 22.69 -9.81
C MET A 308 -4.53 23.03 -8.43
N LEU A 309 -5.81 22.69 -8.22
CA LEU A 309 -6.50 22.92 -6.96
C LEU A 309 -6.04 21.98 -5.84
N GLY A 310 -5.61 20.76 -6.18
CA GLY A 310 -5.16 19.73 -5.24
C GLY A 310 -3.99 20.16 -4.35
N THR A 311 -3.19 21.15 -4.76
CA THR A 311 -2.15 21.75 -3.92
C THR A 311 -2.73 22.40 -2.65
N PHE A 312 -3.94 22.96 -2.74
CA PHE A 312 -4.60 23.68 -1.63
C PHE A 312 -5.58 22.81 -0.82
N GLU A 313 -5.96 21.65 -1.34
CA GLU A 313 -6.83 20.72 -0.61
C GLU A 313 -6.08 20.03 0.54
N LYS A 314 -6.80 19.76 1.64
CA LYS A 314 -6.25 19.05 2.81
C LYS A 314 -6.23 17.53 2.58
N HIS A 315 -7.22 17.02 1.84
CA HIS A 315 -7.44 15.59 1.65
C HIS A 315 -6.51 15.02 0.57
N PRO A 316 -6.20 13.71 0.63
CA PRO A 316 -5.44 13.03 -0.42
C PRO A 316 -6.24 12.87 -1.72
N ASP A 317 -5.55 12.84 -2.86
CA ASP A 317 -6.15 12.47 -4.14
C ASP A 317 -6.25 10.94 -4.23
N VAL A 318 -7.48 10.43 -4.29
CA VAL A 318 -7.78 9.01 -4.41
C VAL A 318 -8.29 8.63 -5.80
N ALA A 319 -8.33 9.55 -6.76
CA ALA A 319 -8.89 9.31 -8.10
C ALA A 319 -8.15 8.22 -8.87
N ARG A 320 -6.85 8.05 -8.57
CA ARG A 320 -6.00 7.03 -9.15
C ARG A 320 -6.20 5.64 -8.55
N ALA A 321 -6.93 5.50 -7.44
CA ALA A 321 -7.21 4.19 -6.86
C ALA A 321 -8.03 3.31 -7.82
N SER A 322 -7.70 2.02 -7.89
CA SER A 322 -8.43 1.06 -8.74
C SER A 322 -9.87 0.88 -8.22
N ARG A 323 -10.85 0.83 -9.13
CA ARG A 323 -12.24 0.48 -8.77
C ARG A 323 -12.57 -1.00 -8.90
N VAL A 324 -11.62 -1.78 -9.43
CA VAL A 324 -11.71 -3.23 -9.58
C VAL A 324 -10.55 -3.92 -8.88
N GLY A 325 -10.69 -5.21 -8.61
CA GLY A 325 -9.71 -6.00 -7.87
C GLY A 325 -9.99 -6.05 -6.37
N GLU A 326 -9.48 -7.10 -5.73
CA GLU A 326 -9.62 -7.28 -4.28
C GLU A 326 -8.54 -6.48 -3.55
N PRO A 327 -8.90 -5.64 -2.56
CA PRO A 327 -7.93 -4.95 -1.73
C PRO A 327 -7.10 -5.94 -0.90
N THR A 328 -5.92 -5.50 -0.45
CA THR A 328 -5.09 -6.32 0.42
C THR A 328 -5.75 -6.43 1.81
N MET A 329 -5.94 -7.65 2.27
CA MET A 329 -6.53 -7.92 3.60
C MET A 329 -5.50 -8.26 4.66
N VAL A 330 -4.36 -8.82 4.24
CA VAL A 330 -3.27 -9.26 5.12
C VAL A 330 -1.97 -8.67 4.62
N ASP A 331 -1.27 -7.96 5.50
CA ASP A 331 -0.01 -7.31 5.15
C ASP A 331 1.14 -8.31 5.11
N ALA A 332 1.96 -8.21 4.06
CA ALA A 332 3.25 -8.87 4.03
C ALA A 332 4.18 -8.26 5.11
N ALA A 333 5.05 -9.08 5.68
CA ALA A 333 6.03 -8.60 6.65
C ALA A 333 6.90 -7.49 6.04
N PRO A 334 7.07 -6.34 6.72
CA PRO A 334 7.88 -5.25 6.19
C PRO A 334 9.34 -5.67 6.09
N VAL A 335 9.99 -5.27 5.01
CA VAL A 335 11.42 -5.48 4.81
C VAL A 335 12.17 -4.30 5.40
N THR A 336 13.19 -4.56 6.24
CA THR A 336 14.04 -3.50 6.79
C THR A 336 15.34 -3.36 6.00
N ALA A 337 15.95 -2.17 6.03
CA ALA A 337 17.25 -1.94 5.38
C ALA A 337 18.35 -2.84 5.97
N THR A 338 18.29 -3.09 7.28
CA THR A 338 19.19 -4.03 7.96
C THR A 338 19.01 -5.46 7.46
N ASP A 339 17.77 -5.90 7.20
CA ASP A 339 17.53 -7.22 6.62
C ASP A 339 18.05 -7.34 5.19
N VAL A 340 17.94 -6.27 4.39
CA VAL A 340 18.50 -6.23 3.03
C VAL A 340 20.02 -6.39 3.08
N VAL A 341 20.71 -5.56 3.88
CA VAL A 341 22.18 -5.63 4.03
C VAL A 341 22.62 -6.99 4.57
N ARG A 342 21.91 -7.51 5.58
CA ARG A 342 22.19 -8.84 6.16
C ARG A 342 22.07 -9.92 5.10
N ARG A 343 20.96 -9.97 4.35
CA ARG A 343 20.73 -10.97 3.29
C ARG A 343 21.83 -10.93 2.22
N VAL A 344 22.21 -9.73 1.78
CA VAL A 344 23.29 -9.57 0.80
C VAL A 344 24.61 -10.08 1.38
N THR A 345 24.95 -9.73 2.62
CA THR A 345 26.19 -10.18 3.29
C THR A 345 26.20 -11.69 3.52
N GLU A 346 25.07 -12.28 3.92
CA GLU A 346 24.89 -13.72 4.11
C GLU A 346 25.07 -14.48 2.79
N SER A 347 24.59 -13.96 1.67
CA SER A 347 24.78 -14.57 0.34
C SER A 347 26.26 -14.72 -0.03
N ALA A 348 27.12 -13.88 0.53
CA ALA A 348 28.57 -13.92 0.35
C ALA A 348 29.29 -14.91 1.30
N GLY A 349 28.54 -15.58 2.19
CA GLY A 349 29.09 -16.43 3.26
C GLY A 349 29.70 -15.65 4.42
N MET A 350 29.36 -14.36 4.55
CA MET A 350 29.94 -13.43 5.55
C MET A 350 28.96 -13.12 6.70
N GLY A 351 27.86 -13.87 6.81
CA GLY A 351 26.85 -13.69 7.86
C GLY A 351 27.23 -14.37 9.17
N GLY A 352 27.35 -13.59 10.25
CA GLY A 352 27.43 -14.10 11.62
C GLY A 352 26.04 -14.34 12.20
N ASN A 353 25.84 -15.48 12.89
CA ASN A 353 24.60 -15.81 13.58
C ASN A 353 24.40 -14.91 14.82
N ASN A 354 24.07 -13.64 14.65
CA ASN A 354 23.54 -12.82 15.74
C ASN A 354 22.05 -13.14 15.95
N LYS A 355 21.76 -14.37 16.36
CA LYS A 355 20.48 -14.70 17.00
C LYS A 355 20.52 -14.06 18.39
N VAL A 356 19.83 -12.95 18.57
CA VAL A 356 19.47 -12.48 19.91
C VAL A 356 18.30 -13.34 20.36
N SER A 357 18.58 -14.38 21.16
CA SER A 357 17.56 -15.15 21.84
C SER A 357 17.13 -14.43 23.10
N ALA A 358 15.87 -13.97 23.15
CA ALA A 358 15.24 -13.58 24.41
C ALA A 358 14.63 -14.84 25.03
N GLU A 359 15.25 -15.36 26.09
CA GLU A 359 14.68 -16.43 26.90
C GLU A 359 13.86 -15.76 28.02
N THR A 360 12.55 -16.00 28.04
CA THR A 360 11.71 -15.53 29.13
C THR A 360 11.90 -16.49 30.31
N VAL A 361 12.65 -16.08 31.31
CA VAL A 361 12.83 -16.87 32.54
C VAL A 361 11.51 -16.85 33.31
N ASN A 362 10.71 -17.90 33.19
CA ASN A 362 9.55 -18.13 34.06
C ASN A 362 10.04 -18.60 35.44
N GLY A 363 10.59 -17.66 36.21
CA GLY A 363 10.97 -17.86 37.60
C GLY A 363 10.10 -16.99 38.51
N THR A 364 9.35 -17.60 39.42
CA THR A 364 8.67 -16.89 40.51
C THR A 364 9.73 -16.22 41.38
N VAL A 365 9.78 -14.89 41.37
CA VAL A 365 10.74 -14.13 42.18
C VAL A 365 10.33 -14.25 43.65
N GLY A 366 11.12 -14.96 44.46
CA GLY A 366 10.91 -15.02 45.90
C GLY A 366 11.13 -13.64 46.54
N PRO A 367 10.42 -13.29 47.63
CA PRO A 367 10.58 -11.98 48.27
C PRO A 367 12.02 -11.81 48.78
N ASN A 368 12.63 -10.66 48.47
CA ASN A 368 14.01 -10.21 48.76
C ASN A 368 15.17 -10.67 47.84
N GLN A 369 14.93 -10.99 46.57
CA GLN A 369 16.04 -11.01 45.60
C GLN A 369 16.20 -9.65 44.88
N GLU A 370 17.42 -9.14 44.82
CA GLU A 370 17.76 -7.96 44.02
C GLU A 370 17.49 -8.23 42.53
N ALA A 371 16.85 -7.27 41.85
CA ALA A 371 16.56 -7.38 40.42
C ALA A 371 17.87 -7.53 39.63
N PRO A 372 17.93 -8.44 38.63
CA PRO A 372 19.14 -8.68 37.87
C PRO A 372 19.53 -7.41 37.11
N ARG A 373 20.71 -6.88 37.44
CA ARG A 373 21.33 -5.76 36.70
C ARG A 373 21.92 -6.29 35.40
N SER A 374 21.70 -5.55 34.32
CA SER A 374 22.18 -5.80 32.94
C SER A 374 23.71 -5.91 32.79
N ASP A 375 24.44 -5.62 33.86
CA ASP A 375 25.87 -5.44 33.98
C ASP A 375 26.55 -6.59 34.75
N SER A 376 25.80 -7.66 35.07
CA SER A 376 26.34 -8.85 35.74
C SER A 376 27.11 -9.73 34.74
N ALA A 377 28.42 -9.90 34.94
CA ALA A 377 29.27 -10.74 34.11
C ALA A 377 28.81 -12.21 34.14
N ALA A 378 28.65 -12.82 32.96
CA ALA A 378 28.27 -14.21 32.82
C ALA A 378 29.31 -15.12 33.49
N ALA A 379 28.86 -15.98 34.40
CA ALA A 379 29.70 -17.03 34.97
C ALA A 379 29.96 -18.11 33.91
N ASP A 380 31.24 -18.44 33.71
CA ASP A 380 31.72 -19.53 32.88
C ASP A 380 31.08 -20.87 33.29
N SER A 381 30.34 -21.50 32.37
CA SER A 381 30.03 -22.93 32.44
C SER A 381 30.71 -23.65 31.27
N SER A 382 31.99 -23.95 31.48
CA SER A 382 32.76 -24.87 30.66
C SER A 382 32.33 -26.31 30.93
N ALA A 383 31.59 -26.91 30.00
CA ALA A 383 31.45 -28.37 29.92
C ALA A 383 32.15 -28.86 28.65
N ALA A 384 33.28 -29.54 28.84
CA ALA A 384 34.10 -30.16 27.81
C ALA A 384 33.47 -31.48 27.27
N PRO A 385 33.91 -31.98 26.10
CA PRO A 385 33.17 -32.95 25.29
C PRO A 385 33.54 -34.41 25.62
N ALA A 386 32.60 -35.33 25.37
CA ALA A 386 32.88 -36.77 25.34
C ALA A 386 32.82 -37.30 23.89
N ALA A 387 33.90 -37.97 23.48
CA ALA A 387 34.01 -38.76 22.26
C ALA A 387 33.87 -40.26 22.62
N ASP A 388 33.19 -41.08 21.81
CA ASP A 388 33.81 -42.03 20.87
C ASP A 388 32.77 -42.89 20.08
N GLN A 389 33.22 -43.38 18.93
CA GLN A 389 32.60 -44.06 17.74
C GLN A 389 32.16 -45.55 17.93
N PRO A 390 31.82 -46.41 16.89
CA PRO A 390 31.75 -46.26 15.40
C PRO A 390 30.60 -47.00 14.62
N ALA A 391 30.63 -46.82 13.28
CA ALA A 391 30.40 -47.80 12.19
C ALA A 391 29.03 -47.95 11.47
N ALA A 392 28.98 -47.32 10.29
CA ALA A 392 28.61 -47.82 8.94
C ALA A 392 27.67 -49.04 8.73
N GLN A 393 26.65 -48.82 7.88
CA GLN A 393 26.16 -49.77 6.84
C GLN A 393 25.33 -49.03 5.77
N GLU A 394 25.81 -49.06 4.52
CA GLU A 394 25.07 -48.86 3.23
C GLU A 394 24.20 -50.12 2.91
N PRO A 395 23.29 -50.20 1.88
CA PRO A 395 23.33 -49.51 0.57
C PRO A 395 21.96 -49.15 -0.14
N ALA A 396 22.10 -48.59 -1.35
CA ALA A 396 21.31 -48.81 -2.59
C ALA A 396 20.06 -47.95 -2.95
N ALA A 397 20.32 -46.99 -3.87
CA ALA A 397 19.85 -46.91 -5.27
C ALA A 397 18.35 -46.72 -5.68
N ALA A 398 18.22 -45.93 -6.77
CA ALA A 398 17.13 -45.82 -7.76
C ALA A 398 15.90 -44.97 -7.37
N GLU A 399 15.31 -44.12 -8.20
CA GLU A 399 15.47 -43.77 -9.62
C GLU A 399 14.62 -42.50 -9.87
N LEU A 400 15.11 -41.58 -10.69
CA LEU A 400 14.33 -40.47 -11.25
C LEU A 400 13.47 -40.96 -12.42
N LYS A 401 12.18 -40.63 -12.42
CA LYS A 401 11.31 -40.71 -13.62
C LYS A 401 10.56 -39.39 -13.85
N PRO A 402 10.23 -39.09 -15.12
CA PRO A 402 10.13 -37.72 -15.62
C PRO A 402 8.75 -37.10 -15.51
N ASN A 403 8.78 -35.76 -15.53
CA ASN A 403 7.69 -34.81 -15.49
C ASN A 403 6.62 -35.10 -16.56
N VAL A 404 5.36 -35.21 -16.13
CA VAL A 404 4.18 -35.31 -17.00
C VAL A 404 3.81 -33.89 -17.47
N ALA A 405 3.63 -33.72 -18.77
CA ALA A 405 3.24 -32.47 -19.41
C ALA A 405 1.77 -32.09 -19.11
N ASP A 406 1.54 -30.80 -18.87
CA ASP A 406 0.23 -30.19 -18.61
C ASP A 406 -0.57 -30.02 -19.94
N PRO A 407 -1.84 -30.47 -20.02
CA PRO A 407 -2.63 -30.47 -21.25
C PRO A 407 -3.13 -29.08 -21.74
N ASN A 408 -2.72 -27.97 -21.15
CA ASN A 408 -3.15 -26.62 -21.55
C ASN A 408 -2.09 -25.76 -22.28
N GLU A 409 -1.02 -26.36 -22.80
CA GLU A 409 -0.10 -25.66 -23.71
C GLU A 409 -0.69 -25.46 -25.11
N LEU A 410 -0.71 -24.21 -25.57
CA LEU A 410 -1.08 -23.83 -26.93
C LEU A 410 -0.01 -24.29 -27.92
N LYS A 411 -0.38 -25.21 -28.83
CA LYS A 411 0.44 -25.60 -29.98
C LYS A 411 0.39 -24.55 -31.10
N PRO A 412 1.48 -24.32 -31.85
CA PRO A 412 1.46 -23.44 -33.01
C PRO A 412 0.63 -24.05 -34.14
N ASN A 413 -0.33 -23.29 -34.65
CA ASN A 413 -1.04 -23.59 -35.89
C ASN A 413 -0.22 -23.03 -37.06
N VAL A 414 0.46 -23.91 -37.80
CA VAL A 414 1.07 -23.58 -39.09
C VAL A 414 0.59 -24.64 -40.07
N GLU A 415 -0.25 -24.23 -41.01
CA GLU A 415 -0.63 -25.03 -42.17
C GLU A 415 0.63 -25.32 -43.01
N ALA A 416 0.78 -26.58 -43.40
CA ALA A 416 1.95 -27.08 -44.11
C ALA A 416 1.95 -26.62 -45.57
N ASP A 417 3.04 -25.98 -45.99
CA ASP A 417 3.39 -25.72 -47.39
C ASP A 417 3.92 -27.03 -48.03
N PRO A 418 3.31 -27.57 -49.11
CA PRO A 418 3.60 -28.92 -49.60
C PRO A 418 4.91 -29.04 -50.41
N ASN A 419 5.84 -28.07 -50.35
CA ASN A 419 7.08 -28.07 -51.13
C ASN A 419 8.36 -27.73 -50.35
N ALA A 420 8.44 -28.11 -49.07
CA ALA A 420 9.69 -28.00 -48.30
C ALA A 420 10.55 -29.28 -48.37
N LEU A 421 11.75 -29.15 -48.93
CA LEU A 421 12.81 -30.18 -48.99
C LEU A 421 13.30 -30.58 -47.57
N PRO A 422 13.75 -31.82 -47.35
CA PRO A 422 14.11 -32.31 -46.03
C PRO A 422 15.41 -31.67 -45.46
N PRO A 423 15.54 -31.53 -44.13
CA PRO A 423 16.71 -30.91 -43.51
C PRO A 423 17.94 -31.85 -43.47
N LEU A 424 19.11 -31.26 -43.70
CA LEU A 424 20.43 -31.90 -43.63
C LEU A 424 20.79 -32.28 -42.19
N GLN A 425 21.28 -33.51 -42.02
CA GLN A 425 21.84 -34.01 -40.77
C GLN A 425 23.15 -33.31 -40.41
N GLN A 426 23.25 -32.78 -39.19
CA GLN A 426 24.52 -32.35 -38.61
C GLN A 426 25.36 -33.58 -38.26
N SER A 427 26.53 -33.72 -38.90
CA SER A 427 27.59 -34.63 -38.47
C SER A 427 28.81 -33.82 -38.04
N ASN A 428 29.27 -34.10 -36.82
CA ASN A 428 30.55 -33.65 -36.29
C ASN A 428 31.68 -34.39 -37.00
N GLN A 429 32.64 -33.67 -37.56
CA GLN A 429 34.01 -34.17 -37.72
C GLN A 429 35.00 -33.01 -37.85
N LEU A 430 36.00 -33.05 -36.96
CA LEU A 430 37.25 -32.32 -37.03
C LEU A 430 38.06 -32.85 -38.22
N ASP A 431 38.65 -31.97 -39.03
CA ASP A 431 40.05 -32.12 -39.43
C ASP A 431 40.61 -30.87 -40.15
N SER A 432 41.90 -30.72 -39.94
CA SER A 432 42.84 -29.66 -40.29
C SER A 432 43.10 -29.47 -41.80
N SER A 433 43.40 -28.21 -42.20
CA SER A 433 44.56 -27.78 -43.03
C SER A 433 44.25 -26.64 -44.02
N GLY A 434 45.03 -25.55 -43.87
CA GLY A 434 45.75 -24.79 -44.91
C GLY A 434 45.03 -24.22 -46.14
N GLY A 435 45.15 -22.90 -46.32
CA GLY A 435 45.18 -22.27 -47.65
C GLY A 435 44.41 -20.96 -47.79
N ALA A 436 45.14 -19.85 -47.93
CA ALA A 436 44.64 -18.48 -48.11
C ALA A 436 44.30 -18.18 -49.60
N PRO A 437 43.92 -16.95 -50.01
CA PRO A 437 42.63 -16.69 -50.67
C PRO A 437 42.76 -16.28 -52.14
N SER A 438 41.65 -16.20 -52.86
CA SER A 438 41.58 -15.47 -54.14
C SER A 438 40.27 -14.71 -54.27
N ALA A 439 40.42 -13.43 -54.59
CA ALA A 439 39.39 -12.45 -54.85
C ALA A 439 38.79 -12.64 -56.25
N ALA A 440 37.51 -12.31 -56.42
CA ALA A 440 37.03 -11.57 -57.59
C ALA A 440 35.60 -11.06 -57.39
N SER A 441 35.47 -9.77 -57.67
CA SER A 441 34.29 -8.91 -57.76
C SER A 441 33.37 -9.23 -58.95
N SER A 442 32.07 -8.89 -58.84
CA SER A 442 31.15 -8.35 -59.88
C SER A 442 29.72 -8.85 -59.62
N THR A 443 28.60 -8.20 -59.94
CA THR A 443 28.17 -6.84 -60.30
C THR A 443 26.63 -6.91 -60.19
N ALA A 444 25.98 -5.84 -59.73
CA ALA A 444 24.51 -5.73 -59.66
C ALA A 444 23.86 -5.61 -61.08
N PRO A 445 22.53 -5.64 -61.27
CA PRO A 445 21.70 -4.46 -60.92
C PRO A 445 20.26 -4.72 -60.44
N ALA A 446 19.81 -3.78 -59.61
CA ALA A 446 18.50 -3.09 -59.55
C ALA A 446 17.19 -3.80 -59.93
N LYS A 447 16.19 -3.67 -59.03
CA LYS A 447 14.89 -3.04 -59.33
C LYS A 447 14.33 -2.32 -58.10
N THR A 448 13.77 -1.16 -58.38
CA THR A 448 13.24 -0.10 -57.50
C THR A 448 11.71 -0.10 -57.58
N GLU A 449 11.03 0.21 -56.47
CA GLU A 449 9.68 0.83 -56.33
C GLU A 449 9.34 0.70 -54.82
N GLU A 450 9.53 1.67 -53.93
CA GLU A 450 9.05 3.06 -53.76
C GLU A 450 7.57 3.17 -53.30
N MET A 451 7.40 3.53 -52.02
CA MET A 451 6.55 4.60 -51.43
C MET A 451 6.60 4.43 -49.89
N ALA A 452 7.32 5.24 -49.10
CA ALA A 452 7.06 6.65 -48.71
C ALA A 452 5.66 6.81 -48.06
N ASP A 453 5.41 7.51 -46.96
CA ASP A 453 6.17 8.37 -46.05
C ASP A 453 5.16 8.75 -44.93
N ILE A 454 5.59 8.96 -43.68
CA ILE A 454 5.16 10.10 -42.83
C ILE A 454 5.87 10.04 -41.47
N SER A 455 7.08 10.61 -41.43
CA SER A 455 7.70 11.15 -40.23
C SER A 455 7.76 12.67 -40.38
N SER A 456 7.14 13.42 -39.48
CA SER A 456 7.35 14.87 -39.41
C SER A 456 7.53 15.34 -37.96
N SER A 457 8.78 15.66 -37.62
CA SER A 457 9.15 16.40 -36.42
C SER A 457 9.54 17.83 -36.83
N LYS A 458 8.68 18.80 -36.49
CA LYS A 458 8.97 20.23 -36.72
C LYS A 458 9.81 20.78 -35.57
N LYS A 459 11.11 20.97 -35.82
CA LYS A 459 11.99 21.89 -35.08
C LYS A 459 11.61 23.35 -35.38
N LYS A 460 11.37 24.16 -34.34
CA LYS A 460 11.41 25.64 -34.43
C LYS A 460 12.73 26.14 -33.84
N LYS A 461 13.54 26.80 -34.68
CA LYS A 461 14.69 27.63 -34.29
C LYS A 461 14.20 28.91 -33.61
N LYS A 462 14.84 29.33 -32.52
CA LYS A 462 15.00 30.75 -32.15
C LYS A 462 16.47 31.01 -31.83
N LYS A 463 16.98 32.11 -32.39
CA LYS A 463 18.36 32.61 -32.36
C LYS A 463 18.35 33.89 -31.52
N GLY A 464 19.35 34.12 -30.67
CA GLY A 464 19.70 35.49 -30.24
C GLY A 464 19.99 35.71 -28.76
N LEU A 465 21.28 35.56 -28.41
CA LEU A 465 22.13 36.36 -27.51
C LEU A 465 21.63 36.91 -26.16
N GLY A 466 22.44 36.60 -25.14
CA GLY A 466 22.60 37.39 -23.91
C GLY A 466 23.58 36.73 -22.95
N LYS A 467 24.88 37.00 -23.09
CA LYS A 467 25.95 36.62 -22.15
C LYS A 467 25.67 37.21 -20.77
N LEU A 468 25.89 36.43 -19.70
CA LEU A 468 26.45 36.88 -18.42
C LEU A 468 27.05 35.67 -17.70
N ASN A 469 28.33 35.81 -17.35
CA ASN A 469 29.17 34.87 -16.59
C ASN A 469 29.18 35.34 -15.10
N PRO A 470 29.91 34.70 -14.17
CA PRO A 470 29.34 33.94 -13.07
C PRO A 470 29.64 34.53 -11.67
N PHE A 471 28.88 34.09 -10.67
CA PHE A 471 29.31 33.93 -9.27
C PHE A 471 28.66 32.67 -8.71
#